data_AF-A0A951D112-F1
#
_entry.id   AF-A0A951D112-F1
#
_cell.length_a   1.000
_cell.length_b   1.000
_cell.length_c   1.000
_cell.angle_alpha   90.00
_cell.angle_beta   90.00
_cell.angle_gamma   90.00
#
_symmetry.space_group_name_H-M   'P 1'
#
loop_
_entity.id
_entity.type
_entity.pdbx_description
1 polymer ?
#
loop_
_entity_poly.entity_id
_entity_poly.type
_entity_poly.pdbx_seq_one_letter_code
_entity_poly.pdbx_strand_id
1 'polypeptide(L)'
;MRSHGVGAFPDPSGSGGFTIDAVANGSSLDPNAPAFNQAMSACKSLEPAGFTGAKVTPEQAAARLKFAQCIRANGVPDFPDPTPNGPLVDTNRIPSAAQPGGMSSLHAAMQQCRDDAAAAGVTR
;
A
#
# COMPACT_ATOMS: atom_id res chain seq x y z
N MET A 1 -2.84 -4.17 16.45
CA MET A 1 -4.17 -4.40 15.81
C MET A 1 -5.03 -5.38 16.60
N ARG A 2 -4.72 -6.69 16.66
CA ARG A 2 -5.54 -7.67 17.43
C ARG A 2 -5.70 -7.34 18.91
N SER A 3 -4.60 -6.92 19.55
CA SER A 3 -4.59 -6.45 20.95
C SER A 3 -5.40 -5.18 21.20
N HIS A 4 -5.81 -4.47 20.14
CA HIS A 4 -6.58 -3.23 20.19
C HIS A 4 -7.99 -3.39 19.62
N GLY A 5 -8.55 -4.60 19.65
CA GLY A 5 -9.95 -4.86 19.29
C GLY A 5 -10.21 -5.26 17.83
N VAL A 6 -9.18 -5.27 16.97
CA VAL A 6 -9.29 -5.73 15.58
C VAL A 6 -8.92 -7.22 15.51
N GLY A 7 -9.75 -8.09 16.10
CA GLY A 7 -9.43 -9.51 16.28
C GLY A 7 -9.16 -10.26 14.97
N ALA A 8 -9.88 -9.92 13.91
CA ALA A 8 -9.74 -10.54 12.58
C ALA A 8 -8.61 -9.93 11.72
N PHE A 9 -7.72 -9.10 12.29
CA PHE A 9 -6.57 -8.56 11.56
C PHE A 9 -5.73 -9.70 10.94
N PRO A 10 -5.43 -9.69 9.63
CA PRO A 10 -4.72 -10.79 8.97
C PRO A 10 -3.23 -10.83 9.37
N ASP A 11 -2.63 -12.02 9.31
CA ASP A 11 -1.18 -12.17 9.35
C ASP A 11 -0.57 -11.80 7.98
N PRO A 12 0.71 -11.42 7.91
CA PRO A 12 1.36 -11.20 6.64
C PRO A 12 1.46 -12.53 5.88
N SER A 13 1.37 -12.45 4.55
CA SER A 13 1.74 -13.55 3.68
C SER A 13 3.23 -13.92 3.84
N GLY A 14 3.62 -15.10 3.36
CA GLY A 14 5.03 -15.53 3.35
C GLY A 14 5.98 -14.59 2.59
N SER A 15 5.44 -13.70 1.75
CA SER A 15 6.16 -12.65 1.03
C SER A 15 6.32 -11.34 1.83
N GLY A 16 5.82 -11.29 3.08
CA GLY A 16 5.82 -10.10 3.93
C GLY A 16 4.71 -9.08 3.62
N GLY A 17 3.86 -9.36 2.62
CA GLY A 17 2.76 -8.47 2.27
C GLY A 17 1.57 -8.62 3.23
N PHE A 18 1.04 -7.49 3.71
CA PHE A 18 -0.25 -7.38 4.39
C PHE A 18 -1.26 -6.70 3.46
N THR A 19 -2.41 -7.33 3.23
CA THR A 19 -3.52 -6.66 2.55
C THR A 19 -4.77 -6.74 3.41
N ILE A 20 -5.33 -5.59 3.74
CA ILE A 20 -6.65 -5.45 4.38
C ILE A 20 -7.63 -5.22 3.26
N ASP A 21 -7.73 -6.20 2.37
CA ASP A 21 -8.52 -6.11 1.15
C ASP A 21 -9.43 -7.32 1.07
N ALA A 22 -10.74 -7.04 1.00
CA ALA A 22 -11.78 -8.06 0.94
C ALA A 22 -11.71 -8.86 -0.38
N VAL A 23 -11.19 -8.26 -1.46
CA VAL A 23 -11.11 -8.85 -2.80
C VAL A 23 -9.86 -9.72 -2.95
N ALA A 24 -8.73 -9.33 -2.36
CA ALA A 24 -7.44 -10.02 -2.48
C ALA A 24 -7.24 -11.12 -1.42
N ASN A 25 -7.78 -10.96 -0.20
CA ASN A 25 -7.52 -11.91 0.89
C ASN A 25 -8.77 -12.27 1.73
N GLY A 26 -9.98 -11.87 1.30
CA GLY A 26 -11.22 -12.22 2.01
C GLY A 26 -11.32 -11.66 3.42
N SER A 27 -10.52 -10.65 3.76
CA SER A 27 -10.53 -10.02 5.08
C SER A 27 -11.76 -9.13 5.20
N SER A 28 -12.70 -9.48 6.09
CA SER A 28 -13.96 -8.76 6.34
C SER A 28 -13.80 -7.53 7.24
N LEU A 29 -12.59 -7.01 7.34
CA LEU A 29 -12.29 -5.86 8.18
C LEU A 29 -12.85 -4.61 7.52
N ASP A 30 -13.73 -3.93 8.24
CA ASP A 30 -14.16 -2.58 7.87
C ASP A 30 -13.10 -1.57 8.34
N PRO A 31 -12.37 -0.92 7.42
CA PRO A 31 -11.35 0.06 7.77
C PRO A 31 -11.93 1.31 8.44
N ASN A 32 -13.25 1.53 8.34
CA ASN A 32 -13.93 2.67 8.96
C ASN A 32 -14.50 2.34 10.34
N ALA A 33 -14.47 1.07 10.78
CA ALA A 33 -15.00 0.68 12.07
C ALA A 33 -14.26 1.40 13.22
N PRO A 34 -14.96 1.81 14.29
CA PRO A 34 -14.34 2.49 15.44
C PRO A 34 -13.15 1.73 16.04
N ALA A 35 -13.28 0.40 16.17
CA ALA A 35 -12.21 -0.46 16.67
C ALA A 35 -10.97 -0.44 15.74
N PHE A 36 -11.18 -0.37 14.42
CA PHE A 36 -10.09 -0.27 13.46
C PHE A 36 -9.37 1.08 13.56
N ASN A 37 -10.12 2.18 13.58
CA ASN A 37 -9.57 3.53 13.73
C ASN A 37 -8.80 3.69 15.05
N GLN A 38 -9.32 3.17 16.15
CA GLN A 38 -8.66 3.20 17.46
C GLN A 38 -7.35 2.40 17.43
N ALA A 39 -7.38 1.19 16.87
CA ALA A 39 -6.20 0.35 16.74
C ALA A 39 -5.13 0.97 15.85
N MET A 40 -5.54 1.57 14.72
CA MET A 40 -4.66 2.32 13.82
C MET A 40 -4.00 3.50 14.53
N SER A 41 -4.77 4.29 15.29
CA SER A 41 -4.23 5.41 16.07
C SER A 41 -3.20 4.96 17.10
N ALA A 42 -3.48 3.86 17.83
CA ALA A 42 -2.55 3.29 18.79
C ALA A 42 -1.26 2.73 18.15
N CYS A 43 -1.37 2.21 16.92
CA CYS A 43 -0.24 1.61 16.20
C CYS A 43 0.46 2.59 15.23
N LYS A 44 0.02 3.85 15.15
CA LYS A 44 0.46 4.81 14.13
C LYS A 44 1.96 5.05 14.08
N SER A 45 2.64 4.98 15.24
CA SER A 45 4.10 5.12 15.32
C SER A 45 4.88 3.91 14.81
N LEU A 46 4.22 2.77 14.65
CA LEU A 46 4.78 1.52 14.15
C LEU A 46 4.44 1.29 12.67
N GLU A 47 3.64 2.18 12.08
CA GLU A 47 3.18 2.04 10.71
C GLU A 47 4.33 2.31 9.73
N PRO A 48 4.60 1.40 8.77
CA PRO A 48 5.48 1.69 7.65
C PRO A 48 4.95 2.91 6.89
N ALA A 49 5.82 3.84 6.50
CA ALA A 49 5.32 5.07 5.91
C ALA A 49 4.57 4.78 4.59
N GLY A 50 3.36 5.33 4.47
CA GLY A 50 2.51 5.17 3.29
C GLY A 50 1.57 3.97 3.28
N PHE A 51 1.51 3.19 4.37
CA PHE A 51 0.56 2.09 4.51
C PHE A 51 -0.90 2.58 4.59
N THR A 52 -1.19 3.68 5.29
CA THR A 52 -2.56 4.25 5.38
C THR A 52 -2.71 5.68 4.87
N GLY A 53 -1.75 6.17 4.09
CA GLY A 53 -1.82 7.54 3.56
C GLY A 53 -1.52 8.62 4.62
N ALA A 54 -0.71 8.29 5.63
CA ALA A 54 -0.15 9.28 6.53
C ALA A 54 0.51 10.45 5.77
N LYS A 55 0.36 11.67 6.31
CA LYS A 55 0.94 12.90 5.76
C LYS A 55 2.42 12.69 5.44
N VAL A 56 2.77 12.82 4.18
CA VAL A 56 4.16 12.72 3.71
C VAL A 56 4.87 14.07 3.72
N THR A 57 6.18 14.03 3.91
CA THR A 57 7.07 15.16 3.66
C THR A 57 7.11 15.50 2.16
N PRO A 58 7.47 16.74 1.77
CA PRO A 58 7.67 17.08 0.37
C PRO A 58 8.68 16.16 -0.34
N GLU A 59 9.74 15.75 0.35
CA GLU A 59 10.77 14.84 -0.17
C GLU A 59 10.17 13.45 -0.46
N GLN A 60 9.38 12.91 0.47
CA GLN A 60 8.66 11.66 0.26
C GLN A 60 7.66 11.81 -0.88
N ALA A 61 6.91 12.91 -0.99
CA ALA A 61 5.98 13.12 -2.10
C ALA A 61 6.69 13.08 -3.47
N ALA A 62 7.87 13.70 -3.58
CA ALA A 62 8.68 13.63 -4.79
C ALA A 62 9.18 12.21 -5.09
N ALA A 63 9.59 11.46 -4.06
CA ALA A 63 9.99 10.07 -4.21
C ALA A 63 8.81 9.15 -4.60
N ARG A 64 7.60 9.39 -4.08
CA ARG A 64 6.39 8.68 -4.51
C ARG A 64 6.07 8.92 -5.98
N LEU A 65 6.29 10.13 -6.48
CA LEU A 65 6.09 10.44 -7.90
C LEU A 65 7.12 9.69 -8.77
N LYS A 66 8.39 9.64 -8.35
CA LYS A 66 9.42 8.83 -9.03
C LYS A 66 9.07 7.36 -9.05
N PHE A 67 8.60 6.82 -7.92
CA PHE A 67 8.11 5.45 -7.83
C PHE A 67 6.98 5.19 -8.84
N ALA A 68 5.96 6.05 -8.89
CA ALA A 68 4.86 5.93 -9.86
C ALA A 68 5.35 5.96 -11.32
N GLN A 69 6.31 6.83 -11.64
CA GLN A 69 6.93 6.89 -12.96
C GLN A 69 7.70 5.62 -13.30
N CYS A 70 8.48 5.08 -12.35
CA CYS A 70 9.20 3.82 -12.51
C CYS A 70 8.24 2.66 -12.79
N ILE A 71 7.12 2.55 -12.06
CA ILE A 71 6.13 1.50 -12.26
C ILE A 71 5.50 1.58 -13.66
N ARG A 72 5.16 2.79 -14.13
CA ARG A 72 4.66 3.00 -15.49
C ARG A 72 5.66 2.56 -16.56
N ALA A 73 6.95 2.85 -16.35
CA ALA A 73 8.01 2.44 -17.26
C ALA A 73 8.23 0.91 -17.27
N ASN A 74 7.86 0.20 -16.20
CA ASN A 74 8.12 -1.23 -16.02
C ASN A 74 6.86 -2.11 -16.14
N GLY A 75 5.87 -1.68 -16.93
CA GLY A 75 4.80 -2.56 -17.40
C GLY A 75 3.40 -2.33 -16.82
N VAL A 76 3.21 -1.27 -16.01
CA VAL A 76 1.88 -0.86 -15.51
C VAL A 76 1.60 0.58 -15.92
N PRO A 77 1.32 0.85 -17.21
CA PRO A 77 1.24 2.22 -17.75
C PRO A 77 0.11 3.06 -17.15
N ASP A 78 -0.94 2.43 -16.62
CA ASP A 78 -2.08 3.05 -15.97
C ASP A 78 -1.88 3.31 -14.47
N PHE A 79 -0.67 3.07 -13.93
CA PHE A 79 -0.38 3.34 -12.53
C PHE A 79 -0.58 4.83 -12.18
N PRO A 80 -1.41 5.16 -11.18
CA PRO A 80 -1.80 6.52 -10.88
C PRO A 80 -0.68 7.31 -10.20
N ASP A 81 -0.74 8.63 -10.32
CA ASP A 81 0.09 9.51 -9.49
C ASP A 81 -0.35 9.48 -8.01
N PRO A 82 0.59 9.59 -7.07
CA PRO A 82 0.29 9.55 -5.64
C PRO A 82 -0.44 10.81 -5.19
N THR A 83 -1.38 10.66 -4.26
CA THR A 83 -2.01 11.81 -3.60
C THR A 83 -1.34 12.11 -2.26
N PRO A 84 -1.39 13.37 -1.76
CA PRO A 84 -0.70 13.75 -0.52
C PRO A 84 -1.12 12.96 0.73
N ASN A 85 -2.34 12.42 0.74
CA ASN A 85 -2.92 11.67 1.85
C ASN A 85 -3.38 10.26 1.42
N GLY A 86 -2.92 9.78 0.26
CA GLY A 86 -3.28 8.47 -0.27
C GLY A 86 -2.23 7.41 0.03
N PRO A 87 -2.61 6.12 -0.09
CA PRO A 87 -1.64 5.04 -0.06
C PRO A 87 -0.63 5.18 -1.21
N LEU A 88 0.55 4.58 -1.06
CA LEU A 88 1.56 4.57 -2.12
C LEU A 88 1.10 3.80 -3.37
N VAL A 89 0.35 2.72 -3.15
CA VAL A 89 -0.24 1.89 -4.19
C VAL A 89 -1.75 1.82 -3.92
N ASP A 90 -2.54 2.37 -4.81
CA ASP A 90 -4.00 2.27 -4.80
C ASP A 90 -4.45 1.36 -5.95
N THR A 91 -4.56 0.07 -5.67
CA THR A 91 -4.94 -0.94 -6.67
C THR A 91 -6.34 -0.72 -7.25
N ASN A 92 -7.22 0.02 -6.55
CA ASN A 92 -8.55 0.37 -7.09
C ASN A 92 -8.46 1.34 -8.28
N ARG A 93 -7.32 2.02 -8.43
CA ARG A 93 -7.04 2.98 -9.50
C ARG A 93 -6.10 2.43 -10.56
N ILE A 94 -5.90 1.10 -10.60
CA ILE A 94 -5.07 0.41 -11.59
C ILE A 94 -5.94 -0.65 -12.29
N PRO A 95 -6.76 -0.27 -13.29
CA PRO A 95 -7.57 -1.22 -14.04
C PRO A 95 -6.81 -2.44 -14.58
N SER A 96 -5.55 -2.25 -14.98
CA SER A 96 -4.70 -3.34 -15.49
C SER A 96 -4.38 -4.40 -14.43
N ALA A 97 -4.34 -4.04 -13.15
CA ALA A 97 -4.06 -4.97 -12.06
C ALA A 97 -5.19 -6.00 -11.86
N ALA A 98 -6.44 -5.62 -12.20
CA ALA A 98 -7.60 -6.51 -12.11
C ALA A 98 -7.67 -7.54 -13.25
N GLN A 99 -6.85 -7.41 -14.29
CA GLN A 99 -6.82 -8.33 -15.42
C GLN A 99 -6.01 -9.59 -15.09
N PRO A 100 -6.23 -10.72 -15.80
CA PRO A 100 -5.41 -11.91 -15.63
C PRO A 100 -3.92 -11.61 -15.80
N GLY A 101 -3.12 -11.88 -14.77
CA GLY A 101 -1.68 -11.57 -14.74
C GLY A 101 -1.32 -10.13 -14.39
N GLY A 102 -2.30 -9.23 -14.25
CA GLY A 102 -2.09 -7.82 -13.91
C GLY A 102 -1.37 -7.61 -12.58
N MET A 103 -1.80 -8.31 -11.53
CA MET A 103 -1.12 -8.29 -10.23
C MET A 103 0.32 -8.82 -10.30
N SER A 104 0.60 -9.79 -11.19
CA SER A 104 1.98 -10.28 -11.39
C SER A 104 2.85 -9.22 -12.05
N SER A 105 2.33 -8.50 -13.05
CA SER A 105 3.01 -7.37 -13.68
C SER A 105 3.26 -6.23 -12.68
N LEU A 106 2.26 -5.89 -11.87
CA LEU A 106 2.41 -4.90 -10.81
C LEU A 106 3.47 -5.33 -9.80
N HIS A 107 3.46 -6.58 -9.37
CA HIS A 107 4.49 -7.11 -8.48
C HIS A 107 5.88 -7.01 -9.10
N ALA A 108 6.05 -7.42 -10.37
CA ALA A 108 7.33 -7.35 -11.07
C ALA A 108 7.85 -5.91 -11.19
N ALA A 109 6.97 -4.95 -11.52
CA ALA A 109 7.32 -3.54 -11.56
C ALA A 109 7.75 -3.03 -10.17
N MET A 110 7.00 -3.36 -9.12
CA MET A 110 7.35 -2.99 -7.74
C MET A 110 8.70 -3.55 -7.30
N GLN A 111 9.05 -4.75 -7.75
CA GLN A 111 10.35 -5.39 -7.47
C GLN A 111 11.51 -4.61 -8.09
N GLN A 112 11.33 -4.10 -9.31
CA GLN A 112 12.34 -3.31 -10.01
C GLN A 112 12.45 -1.90 -9.44
N CYS A 113 11.34 -1.35 -8.94
CA CYS A 113 11.25 0.00 -8.37
C CYS A 113 11.43 0.05 -6.84
N ARG A 114 12.05 -0.96 -6.22
CA ARG A 114 12.22 -1.06 -4.75
C ARG A 114 12.99 0.11 -4.15
N ASP A 115 13.98 0.65 -4.85
CA ASP A 115 14.79 1.77 -4.33
C ASP A 115 13.98 3.08 -4.31
N ASP A 116 13.13 3.29 -5.31
CA ASP A 116 12.20 4.42 -5.33
C ASP A 116 11.11 4.26 -4.26
N ALA A 117 10.65 3.02 -4.00
CA ALA A 117 9.73 2.72 -2.91
C ALA A 117 10.34 3.01 -1.53
N ALA A 118 11.62 2.69 -1.35
CA ALA A 118 12.35 3.00 -0.12
C ALA A 118 12.46 4.51 0.11
N ALA A 119 12.81 5.26 -0.94
CA ALA A 119 12.84 6.72 -0.89
C ALA A 119 11.44 7.33 -0.65
N ALA A 120 10.37 6.67 -1.11
CA ALA A 120 8.98 7.06 -0.88
C ALA A 120 8.49 6.84 0.58
N GLY A 121 9.34 6.30 1.44
CA GLY A 121 9.06 6.09 2.86
C GLY A 121 8.75 4.63 3.24
N VAL A 122 8.77 3.69 2.29
CA VAL A 122 8.63 2.27 2.59
C VAL A 122 9.97 1.74 3.09
N THR A 123 10.23 1.85 4.39
CA THR A 123 11.44 1.26 5.00
C THR A 123 11.50 -0.24 4.72
N ARG A 124 12.69 -0.74 4.39
CA ARG A 124 12.98 -2.17 4.13
C ARG A 124 12.53 -3.08 5.26
#